data_AF-A0ABD1BNX6-F1
#
_entry.id   AF-A0ABD1BNX6-F1
#
_cell.length_a   1.000
_cell.length_b   1.000
_cell.length_c   1.000
_cell.angle_alpha   90.00
_cell.angle_beta   90.00
_cell.angle_gamma   90.00
#
_symmetry.space_group_name_H-M   'P 1'
#
loop_
_entity.id
_entity.type
_entity.pdbx_description
1 polymer ?
#
loop_
_entity_poly.entity_id
_entity_poly.type
_entity_poly.pdbx_seq_one_letter_code
_entity_poly.pdbx_strand_id
1 'polypeptide(L)'
;MGDSQQDRGKGQYIQWSPQESKTLINLLLDGVAQGWRDVNGVFSKFTVERRIQPALNQTHKGNKNHKHYANKMKILKGKYLSGVEFLQFSSGFG
;
A
#
# COMPACT_ATOMS: atom_id res chain seq x y z
N MET A 1 11.33 18.86 25.79
CA MET A 1 9.95 18.70 25.30
C MET A 1 10.03 18.49 23.80
N GLY A 2 9.60 17.42 23.15
CA GLY A 2 9.03 16.13 23.54
C GLY A 2 9.26 15.15 22.38
N ASP A 3 9.37 13.87 22.73
CA ASP A 3 9.07 12.70 21.89
C ASP A 3 9.96 12.38 20.68
N SER A 4 11.23 12.10 20.94
CA SER A 4 11.94 11.05 20.19
C SER A 4 11.51 9.68 20.71
N GLN A 5 10.28 9.27 20.39
CA GLN A 5 9.85 7.89 20.62
C GLN A 5 10.53 6.99 19.58
N GLN A 6 11.80 6.66 19.84
CA GLN A 6 12.43 5.47 19.30
C GLN A 6 11.74 4.27 19.94
N ASP A 7 10.61 3.87 19.36
CA ASP A 7 9.93 2.62 19.67
C ASP A 7 10.86 1.47 19.30
N ARG A 8 11.55 0.96 20.31
CA ARG A 8 12.29 -0.31 20.27
C ARG A 8 11.25 -1.43 20.29
N GLY A 9 10.89 -1.99 19.14
CA GLY A 9 10.21 -3.29 19.11
C GLY A 9 9.17 -3.50 18.02
N LYS A 10 9.58 -4.15 16.92
CA LYS A 10 8.84 -5.12 16.08
C LYS A 10 9.62 -5.26 14.77
N GLY A 11 9.86 -6.50 14.36
CA GLY A 11 10.86 -6.88 13.34
C GLY A 11 10.93 -5.93 12.15
N GLN A 12 12.18 -5.58 11.78
CA GLN A 12 12.60 -4.75 10.63
C GLN A 12 11.43 -4.26 9.77
N TYR A 13 10.76 -3.20 10.21
CA TYR A 13 9.70 -2.59 9.45
C TYR A 13 10.31 -2.02 8.17
N ILE A 14 10.06 -2.66 7.03
CA ILE A 14 10.58 -2.16 5.75
C ILE A 14 9.91 -0.82 5.48
N GLN A 15 10.70 0.24 5.60
CA GLN A 15 10.32 1.59 5.28
C GLN A 15 10.06 1.68 3.77
N TRP A 16 8.88 2.18 3.41
CA TRP A 16 8.52 2.42 2.02
C TRP A 16 8.81 3.88 1.68
N SER A 17 9.68 4.11 0.71
CA SER A 17 9.92 5.44 0.17
C SER A 17 8.65 5.97 -0.51
N PRO A 18 8.47 7.31 -0.56
CA PRO A 18 7.33 7.92 -1.24
C PRO A 18 7.27 7.55 -2.73
N GLN A 19 8.43 7.43 -3.39
CA GLN A 19 8.55 7.01 -4.79
C GLN A 19 8.09 5.56 -5.00
N GLU A 20 8.51 4.63 -4.13
CA GLU A 20 8.07 3.24 -4.16
C GLU A 20 6.56 3.12 -3.92
N SER A 21 6.04 3.92 -3.00
CA SER A 21 4.61 3.96 -2.68
C SER A 21 3.79 4.46 -3.87
N LYS A 22 4.25 5.52 -4.54
CA LYS A 22 3.61 6.07 -5.74
C LYS A 22 3.62 5.06 -6.89
N THR A 23 4.76 4.39 -7.09
CA THR A 23 4.89 3.34 -8.11
C THR A 23 3.94 2.18 -7.83
N LEU A 24 3.83 1.76 -6.57
CA LEU A 24 2.90 0.72 -6.18
C LEU A 24 1.44 1.09 -6.49
N ILE A 25 1.04 2.32 -6.16
CA ILE A 25 -0.31 2.82 -6.44
C ILE A 25 -0.56 2.84 -7.95
N ASN A 26 0.39 3.34 -8.74
CA ASN A 26 0.25 3.36 -10.20
C ASN A 26 0.10 1.95 -10.78
N LEU A 27 0.93 0.99 -10.34
CA LEU A 27 0.81 -0.41 -10.77
C LEU A 27 -0.55 -1.03 -10.40
N LEU A 28 -1.13 -0.64 -9.26
CA LEU A 28 -2.47 -1.07 -8.89
C LEU A 28 -3.54 -0.46 -9.81
N LEU A 29 -3.42 0.82 -10.15
CA LEU A 29 -4.34 1.48 -11.07
C LEU A 29 -4.28 0.88 -12.48
N ASP A 30 -3.07 0.64 -12.99
CA ASP A 30 -2.86 -0.09 -14.25
C ASP A 30 -3.47 -1.49 -14.19
N GLY A 31 -3.22 -2.23 -13.10
CA GLY A 31 -3.80 -3.55 -12.93
C GLY A 31 -5.34 -3.54 -12.85
N VAL A 32 -5.91 -2.48 -12.26
CA VAL A 32 -7.36 -2.25 -12.27
C VAL A 32 -7.85 -2.02 -13.70
N ALA A 33 -7.19 -1.16 -14.46
CA ALA A 33 -7.55 -0.84 -15.84
C ALA A 33 -7.41 -2.05 -16.78
N GLN A 34 -6.41 -2.91 -16.55
CA GLN A 34 -6.18 -4.13 -17.31
C GLN A 34 -7.03 -5.33 -16.85
N GLY A 35 -7.92 -5.16 -15.88
CA GLY A 35 -8.80 -6.23 -15.42
C GLY A 35 -8.07 -7.36 -14.67
N TRP A 36 -6.96 -7.06 -13.99
CA TRP A 36 -6.21 -8.04 -13.19
C TRP A 36 -6.89 -8.42 -11.87
N ARG A 37 -8.03 -7.78 -11.57
CA ARG A 37 -8.84 -8.08 -10.39
C ARG A 37 -9.62 -9.37 -10.62
N ASP A 38 -9.65 -10.20 -9.59
CA ASP A 38 -10.49 -11.39 -9.54
C ASP A 38 -11.98 -11.02 -9.54
N VAL A 39 -12.88 -12.00 -9.73
CA VAL A 39 -14.34 -11.81 -9.66
C VAL A 39 -14.80 -11.16 -8.36
N ASN A 40 -14.04 -11.35 -7.28
CA ASN A 40 -14.26 -10.73 -5.97
C ASN A 40 -13.76 -9.27 -5.88
N GLY A 41 -13.24 -8.70 -6.97
CA GLY A 41 -12.68 -7.34 -7.01
C GLY A 41 -11.31 -7.19 -6.33
N VAL A 42 -10.68 -8.30 -5.93
CA VAL A 42 -9.40 -8.31 -5.22
C VAL A 42 -8.28 -8.80 -6.14
N PHE A 43 -7.07 -8.29 -5.96
CA PHE A 43 -5.89 -8.85 -6.60
C PHE A 43 -5.54 -10.19 -5.97
N SER A 44 -5.61 -11.28 -6.75
CA SER A 44 -5.16 -12.59 -6.29
C SER A 44 -3.67 -12.54 -5.91
N LYS A 45 -3.30 -13.33 -4.89
CA LYS A 45 -1.90 -13.48 -4.46
C LYS A 45 -0.97 -13.76 -5.64
N PHE A 46 -1.41 -14.65 -6.54
CA PHE A 46 -0.66 -15.00 -7.75
C PHE A 46 -0.41 -13.80 -8.66
N THR A 47 -1.43 -12.96 -8.87
CA THR A 47 -1.30 -11.76 -9.70
C THR A 47 -0.37 -10.74 -9.07
N VAL A 48 -0.42 -10.58 -7.76
CA VAL A 48 0.50 -9.71 -7.01
C VAL A 48 1.94 -10.20 -7.16
N GLU A 49 2.20 -11.49 -6.92
CA GLU A 49 3.55 -12.06 -6.98
C GLU A 49 4.11 -12.08 -8.41
N ARG A 50 3.27 -12.29 -9.43
CA ARG A 50 3.71 -12.45 -10.82
C ARG A 50 3.77 -11.16 -11.62
N ARG A 51 2.99 -10.14 -11.27
CA ARG A 51 2.91 -8.87 -12.02
C ARG A 51 3.43 -7.69 -11.20
N ILE A 52 2.85 -7.48 -10.03
CA ILE A 52 3.06 -6.25 -9.26
C ILE A 52 4.43 -6.27 -8.57
N GLN A 53 4.77 -7.38 -7.92
CA GLN A 53 6.03 -7.55 -7.20
C GLN A 53 7.27 -7.43 -8.10
N PRO A 54 7.37 -8.10 -9.27
CA PRO A 54 8.54 -7.96 -10.14
C PRO A 54 8.63 -6.56 -10.76
N ALA A 55 7.52 -5.96 -11.19
CA ALA A 55 7.53 -4.60 -11.74
C ALA A 55 8.03 -3.57 -10.71
N LEU A 56 7.61 -3.70 -9.46
CA LEU A 56 8.06 -2.82 -8.37
C LEU A 56 9.54 -3.04 -8.04
N ASN A 57 9.98 -4.29 -7.95
CA ASN A 57 11.37 -4.64 -7.63
C ASN A 57 12.32 -4.23 -8.77
N GLN A 58 11.90 -4.34 -10.03
CA GLN A 58 12.67 -3.86 -11.19
C GLN A 58 12.86 -2.34 -11.16
N THR A 59 11.81 -1.60 -10.79
CA THR A 59 11.84 -0.13 -10.78
C THR A 59 12.71 0.42 -9.64
N HIS A 60 12.66 -0.19 -8.46
CA HIS A 60 13.31 0.35 -7.25
C HIS A 60 14.53 -0.46 -6.78
N LYS A 61 14.95 -1.48 -7.54
CA LYS A 61 16.01 -2.45 -7.16
C LYS A 61 15.86 -3.01 -5.74
N GLY A 62 14.64 -3.06 -5.22
CA GLY A 62 14.33 -3.48 -3.85
C GLY A 62 14.00 -4.97 -3.77
N ASN A 63 14.42 -5.64 -2.69
CA ASN A 63 14.03 -7.02 -2.39
C ASN A 63 12.74 -7.06 -1.56
N LYS A 64 11.65 -6.48 -2.07
CA LYS A 64 10.37 -6.50 -1.36
C LYS A 64 9.67 -7.82 -1.60
N ASN A 65 9.54 -8.57 -0.50
CA ASN A 65 8.79 -9.81 -0.45
C ASN A 65 7.27 -9.58 -0.27
N HIS A 66 6.46 -10.61 -0.53
CA HIS A 66 5.00 -10.54 -0.49
C HIS A 66 4.44 -10.02 0.86
N LYS A 67 5.06 -10.39 1.99
CA LYS A 67 4.68 -9.90 3.32
C LYS A 67 4.74 -8.36 3.43
N HIS A 68 5.75 -7.74 2.83
CA HIS A 68 5.90 -6.28 2.85
C HIS A 68 4.82 -5.60 2.02
N TYR A 69 4.46 -6.21 0.89
CA TYR A 69 3.35 -5.76 0.06
C TYR A 69 2.01 -5.83 0.81
N ALA A 70 1.71 -6.97 1.44
CA ALA A 70 0.48 -7.16 2.20
C ALA A 70 0.35 -6.12 3.33
N ASN A 71 1.44 -5.88 4.07
CA ASN A 71 1.49 -4.84 5.09
C ASN A 71 1.24 -3.43 4.49
N LYS A 72 1.87 -3.11 3.36
CA LYS A 72 1.68 -1.82 2.68
C LYS A 72 0.24 -1.63 2.20
N MET A 73 -0.39 -2.67 1.68
CA MET A 73 -1.79 -2.63 1.25
C MET A 73 -2.73 -2.36 2.43
N LYS A 74 -2.47 -2.97 3.59
CA LYS A 74 -3.22 -2.69 4.83
C LYS A 74 -3.12 -1.22 5.24
N ILE A 75 -1.92 -0.64 5.17
CA ILE A 75 -1.68 0.78 5.48
C ILE A 75 -2.41 1.70 4.49
N LEU A 76 -2.34 1.39 3.18
CA LEU A 76 -3.03 2.18 2.15
C LEU A 76 -4.55 2.16 2.35
N LYS A 77 -5.12 0.98 2.63
CA LYS A 77 -6.55 0.84 2.94
C LYS A 77 -6.95 1.66 4.17
N GLY A 78 -6.15 1.60 5.25
CA GLY A 78 -6.39 2.40 6.45
C GLY A 78 -6.38 3.90 6.16
N LYS A 79 -5.38 4.41 5.43
CA LYS A 79 -5.31 5.82 5.04
C LYS A 79 -6.51 6.27 4.21
N TYR A 80 -6.95 5.43 3.27
CA TYR A 80 -8.13 5.71 2.47
C TYR A 80 -9.40 5.79 3.34
N LEU A 81 -9.62 4.78 4.20
CA LEU A 81 -10.78 4.76 5.10
C LEU A 81 -10.81 5.97 6.03
N SER A 82 -9.70 6.29 6.70
CA SER A 82 -9.62 7.46 7.57
C SER A 82 -9.86 8.77 6.81
N GLY A 83 -9.42 8.86 5.55
CA GLY A 83 -9.72 10.01 4.69
C GLY A 83 -11.20 10.11 4.33
N VAL A 84 -11.84 8.98 4.00
CA VAL A 84 -13.28 8.93 3.72
C VAL A 84 -14.09 9.30 4.96
N GLU A 85 -13.73 8.76 6.13
CA GLU A 85 -14.36 9.11 7.41
C GLU A 85 -14.21 10.61 7.70
N PHE A 86 -13.01 11.17 7.55
CA PHE A 86 -12.77 12.60 7.74
C PHE A 86 -13.68 13.45 6.83
N LEU A 87 -13.81 13.08 5.55
CA LEU A 87 -14.69 13.79 4.62
C LEU A 87 -16.17 13.67 5.02
N GLN A 88 -16.61 12.49 5.46
CA GLN A 88 -17.99 12.26 5.92
C GLN A 88 -18.33 13.06 7.18
N PHE A 89 -17.43 13.13 8.15
CA PHE A 89 -17.66 13.90 9.38
C PHE A 89 -17.46 15.42 9.19
N SER A 90 -16.76 15.85 8.14
CA SER A 90 -16.60 17.27 7.80
C SER A 90 -17.85 17.89 7.18
N SER A 91 -18.86 17.10 6.78
CA SER A 91 -20.11 17.61 6.20
C SER A 91 -21.20 17.95 7.24
N GLY A 92 -20.84 18.04 8.53
CA GLY A 92 -21.76 18.18 9.66
C GLY A 92 -21.63 19.48 10.47
N PHE A 93 -21.00 20.53 9.94
CA PHE A 93 -21.17 21.88 10.50
C PHE A 93 -22.43 22.52 9.90
N GLY A 94 -23.56 22.28 10.55
CA GLY A 94 -24.78 23.06 10.40
C GLY A 94 -24.76 24.29 11.31
#